data_AF-A0A7H2BHN5-F1
#
_entry.id   AF-A0A7H2BHN5-F1
#
_cell.length_a   1.000
_cell.length_b   1.000
_cell.length_c   1.000
_cell.angle_alpha   90.00
_cell.angle_beta   90.00
_cell.angle_gamma   90.00
#
_symmetry.space_group_name_H-M   'P 1'
#
loop_
_entity.id
_entity.type
_entity.pdbx_description
1 polymer ?
#
loop_
_entity_poly.entity_id
_entity_poly.type
_entity_poly.pdbx_seq_one_letter_code
_entity_poly.pdbx_strand_id
1 'polypeptide(L)'
;MDDGAQVLMELGSYPFSDLYAWVEDRCEVSWQLMLAQPENEPRPFIMPALMFTRGHHTQEFTQMLLCLFPGSTAKTPILVPGQDQQVMFSEARIAGDWMMISDGGDVHDFTFTMKKIEIDQF
;
A
#
# COMPACT_ATOMS: atom_id res chain seq x y z
N MET A 1 -3.28 -29.37 8.62
CA MET A 1 -3.83 -28.45 9.62
C MET A 1 -4.12 -27.20 8.86
N ASP A 2 -5.38 -26.77 8.86
CA ASP A 2 -5.72 -25.48 8.30
C ASP A 2 -5.26 -24.46 9.34
N ASP A 3 -4.11 -23.83 9.06
CA ASP A 3 -3.38 -23.08 10.07
C ASP A 3 -4.03 -21.71 10.34
N GLY A 4 -5.20 -21.40 9.75
CA GLY A 4 -5.91 -20.14 9.97
C GLY A 4 -5.22 -18.91 9.37
N ALA A 5 -4.17 -19.12 8.57
CA ALA A 5 -3.56 -18.09 7.74
C ALA A 5 -4.12 -18.22 6.31
N GLN A 6 -4.37 -17.10 5.64
CA GLN A 6 -4.97 -17.06 4.32
C GLN A 6 -3.96 -16.53 3.29
N VAL A 7 -3.86 -17.19 2.14
CA VAL A 7 -3.18 -16.62 0.97
C VAL A 7 -4.19 -15.80 0.19
N LEU A 8 -3.94 -14.50 0.07
CA LEU A 8 -4.76 -13.54 -0.68
C LEU A 8 -4.24 -13.40 -2.12
N MET A 9 -2.91 -13.40 -2.29
CA MET A 9 -2.23 -13.53 -3.57
C MET A 9 -1.02 -14.46 -3.41
N GLU A 10 -0.95 -15.48 -4.25
CA GLU A 10 0.10 -16.50 -4.25
C GLU A 10 1.50 -15.89 -4.44
N LEU A 11 2.52 -16.57 -3.91
CA LEU A 11 3.90 -16.18 -4.12
C LEU A 11 4.26 -16.29 -5.61
N GLY A 12 4.68 -15.18 -6.21
CA GLY A 12 5.02 -15.16 -7.63
C GLY A 12 5.60 -13.84 -8.10
N SER A 13 5.82 -13.77 -9.41
CA SER A 13 6.22 -12.54 -10.09
C SER A 13 4.98 -11.77 -10.55
N TYR A 14 5.00 -10.46 -10.32
CA TYR A 14 3.94 -9.52 -10.66
C TYR A 14 4.57 -8.29 -11.36
N PRO A 15 3.79 -7.47 -12.09
CA PRO A 15 4.33 -6.32 -12.82
C PRO A 15 5.13 -5.31 -11.96
N PHE A 16 4.91 -5.30 -10.66
CA PHE A 16 5.56 -4.41 -9.69
C PHE A 16 6.64 -5.08 -8.82
N SER A 17 6.83 -6.41 -8.92
CA SER A 17 7.84 -7.13 -8.13
C SER A 17 8.17 -8.51 -8.72
N ASP A 18 9.45 -8.85 -8.78
CA ASP A 18 9.91 -10.18 -9.20
C ASP A 18 9.44 -11.29 -8.26
N LEU A 19 9.24 -10.96 -6.98
CA LEU A 19 8.74 -11.87 -5.97
C LEU A 19 7.84 -11.13 -4.99
N TYR A 20 6.56 -11.48 -4.99
CA TYR A 20 5.56 -10.91 -4.12
C TYR A 20 4.57 -11.98 -3.65
N ALA A 21 4.09 -11.83 -2.42
CA ALA A 21 2.96 -12.57 -1.88
C ALA A 21 2.11 -11.64 -1.02
N TRP A 22 0.80 -11.91 -0.97
CA TRP A 22 -0.10 -11.26 -0.04
C TRP A 22 -0.78 -12.32 0.82
N VAL A 23 -0.59 -12.23 2.13
CA VAL A 23 -1.12 -13.19 3.09
C VAL A 23 -1.76 -12.48 4.27
N GLU A 24 -2.71 -13.15 4.91
CA GLU A 24 -3.26 -12.77 6.20
C GLU A 24 -2.81 -13.82 7.23
N ASP A 25 -2.26 -13.36 8.35
CA ASP A 25 -1.86 -14.27 9.42
C ASP A 25 -3.03 -14.63 10.35
N ARG A 26 -2.74 -15.47 11.35
CA ARG A 26 -3.70 -15.98 12.34
C ARG A 26 -4.33 -14.90 13.22
N CYS A 27 -3.73 -13.72 13.26
CA CYS A 27 -4.15 -12.57 14.03
C CYS A 27 -4.88 -11.54 13.16
N GLU A 28 -5.29 -11.94 11.94
CA GLU A 28 -5.95 -11.08 10.95
C GLU A 28 -5.05 -9.91 10.49
N VAL A 29 -3.73 -10.04 10.64
CA VAL A 29 -2.78 -9.05 10.14
C VAL A 29 -2.48 -9.34 8.67
N SER A 30 -2.71 -8.33 7.83
CA SER A 30 -2.47 -8.37 6.39
C SER A 30 -1.01 -8.02 6.06
N TRP A 31 -0.32 -8.93 5.39
CA TRP A 31 1.10 -8.84 5.04
C TRP A 31 1.31 -8.85 3.53
N GLN A 32 1.85 -7.75 3.01
CA GLN A 32 2.37 -7.66 1.64
C GLN A 32 3.88 -7.88 1.66
N LEU A 33 4.31 -9.07 1.23
CA LEU A 33 5.71 -9.48 1.21
C LEU A 33 6.28 -9.20 -0.18
N MET A 34 7.32 -8.38 -0.26
CA MET A 34 7.87 -7.93 -1.53
C MET A 34 9.39 -8.01 -1.51
N LEU A 35 9.98 -8.54 -2.58
CA LEU A 35 11.42 -8.43 -2.81
C LEU A 35 11.76 -6.96 -3.09
N ALA A 36 12.37 -6.30 -2.11
CA ALA A 36 12.85 -4.94 -2.29
C ALA A 36 13.94 -4.91 -3.38
N GLN A 37 13.82 -3.94 -4.30
CA GLN A 37 14.89 -3.56 -5.23
C GLN A 37 15.47 -2.23 -4.76
N PRO A 38 16.46 -2.24 -3.83
CA PRO A 38 16.86 -1.06 -3.07
C PRO A 38 17.76 -0.10 -3.87
N GLU A 39 17.69 -0.06 -5.20
CA GLU A 39 18.61 0.75 -6.00
C GLU A 39 18.54 2.22 -5.55
N ASN A 40 19.61 2.65 -4.88
CA ASN A 40 19.91 3.98 -4.33
C ASN A 40 19.04 4.51 -3.17
N GLU A 41 17.92 3.88 -2.80
CA GLU A 41 17.11 4.26 -1.64
C GLU A 41 16.65 3.01 -0.86
N PRO A 42 17.29 2.65 0.27
CA PRO A 42 16.86 1.49 1.04
C PRO A 42 15.47 1.72 1.64
N ARG A 43 14.60 0.73 1.48
CA ARG A 43 13.28 0.68 2.13
C ARG A 43 13.47 0.09 3.54
N PRO A 44 12.67 0.51 4.54
CA PRO A 44 12.67 -0.14 5.84
C PRO A 44 12.21 -1.59 5.70
N PHE A 45 12.62 -2.45 6.64
CA PHE A 45 12.25 -3.86 6.63
C PHE A 45 10.73 -4.08 6.74
N ILE A 46 10.05 -3.20 7.46
CA ILE A 46 8.59 -3.14 7.56
C ILE A 46 8.17 -1.71 7.22
N MET A 47 7.20 -1.56 6.31
CA MET A 47 6.57 -0.28 5.99
C MET A 47 5.05 -0.41 6.07
N PRO A 48 4.33 0.65 6.48
CA PRO A 48 2.88 0.71 6.34
C PRO A 48 2.46 0.57 4.87
N ALA A 49 1.44 -0.25 4.64
CA ALA A 49 0.78 -0.38 3.35
C ALA A 49 -0.69 -0.02 3.50
N LEU A 50 -1.11 1.02 2.78
CA LEU A 50 -2.49 1.53 2.78
C LEU A 50 -3.14 1.16 1.46
N MET A 51 -4.21 0.37 1.51
CA MET A 51 -4.92 -0.05 0.31
C MET A 51 -6.36 0.45 0.33
N PHE A 52 -6.71 1.30 -0.63
CA PHE A 52 -8.09 1.65 -0.91
C PHE A 52 -8.70 0.59 -1.83
N THR A 53 -9.85 0.08 -1.48
CA THR A 53 -10.66 -0.74 -2.39
C THR A 53 -11.90 0.07 -2.78
N ARG A 54 -12.60 -0.38 -3.82
CA ARG A 54 -13.85 0.24 -4.30
C ARG A 54 -13.66 1.69 -4.78
N GLY A 55 -12.74 1.89 -5.72
CA GLY A 55 -12.44 3.20 -6.29
C GLY A 55 -10.96 3.37 -6.66
N HIS A 56 -10.59 4.61 -6.97
CA HIS A 56 -9.24 5.01 -7.37
C HIS A 56 -8.79 6.22 -6.54
N HIS A 57 -8.52 5.98 -5.26
CA HIS A 57 -8.29 7.06 -4.28
C HIS A 57 -6.81 7.32 -4.01
N THR A 58 -5.94 6.41 -4.44
CA THR A 58 -4.50 6.46 -4.16
C THR A 58 -3.85 7.78 -4.57
N GLN A 59 -4.11 8.25 -5.79
CA GLN A 59 -3.47 9.48 -6.29
C GLN A 59 -3.93 10.71 -5.51
N GLU A 60 -5.24 10.88 -5.31
CA GLU A 60 -5.81 12.01 -4.55
C GLU A 60 -5.30 12.01 -3.11
N PHE A 61 -5.34 10.85 -2.45
CA PHE A 61 -4.89 10.72 -1.06
C PHE A 61 -3.39 10.98 -0.92
N THR A 62 -2.57 10.47 -1.84
CA THR A 62 -1.13 10.74 -1.85
C THR A 62 -0.88 12.24 -2.03
N GLN A 63 -1.57 12.90 -2.96
CA GLN A 63 -1.42 14.34 -3.16
C GLN A 63 -1.82 15.15 -1.93
N MET A 64 -2.87 14.74 -1.22
CA MET A 64 -3.26 15.34 0.06
C MET A 64 -2.13 15.22 1.09
N LEU A 65 -1.54 14.02 1.26
CA LEU A 65 -0.43 13.80 2.20
C LEU A 65 0.81 14.63 1.85
N LEU A 66 1.14 14.73 0.56
CA LEU A 66 2.25 15.57 0.10
C LEU A 66 2.04 17.05 0.45
N CYS A 67 0.80 17.54 0.35
CA CYS A 67 0.45 18.92 0.73
C CYS A 67 0.47 19.14 2.25
N LEU A 68 0.02 18.15 3.03
CA LEU A 68 -0.06 18.25 4.50
C LEU A 68 1.32 18.19 5.17
N PHE A 69 2.27 17.45 4.59
CA PHE A 69 3.59 17.21 5.19
C PHE A 69 4.70 17.75 4.26
N PRO A 70 5.19 18.99 4.49
CA PRO A 70 6.27 19.58 3.70
C PRO A 70 7.52 18.69 3.66
N GLY A 71 8.16 18.58 2.50
CA GLY A 71 9.34 17.74 2.28
C GLY A 71 9.03 16.27 1.97
N SER A 72 7.75 15.90 1.92
CA SER A 72 7.33 14.57 1.45
C SER A 72 7.48 14.43 -0.06
N THR A 73 7.69 13.20 -0.53
CA THR A 73 7.89 12.87 -1.95
C THR A 73 7.18 11.59 -2.34
N ALA A 74 6.67 11.49 -3.57
CA ALA A 74 6.12 10.24 -4.10
C ALA A 74 6.95 9.75 -5.30
N LYS A 75 7.04 8.43 -5.45
CA LYS A 75 7.57 7.78 -6.67
C LYS A 75 6.48 7.72 -7.74
N THR A 76 6.88 7.51 -8.98
CA THR A 76 5.92 7.30 -10.08
C THR A 76 5.10 6.03 -9.81
N PRO A 77 3.75 6.11 -9.81
CA PRO A 77 2.91 4.95 -9.57
C PRO A 77 2.95 3.98 -10.75
N ILE A 78 2.80 2.69 -10.46
CA ILE A 78 2.52 1.64 -11.43
C ILE A 78 1.00 1.48 -11.49
N LEU A 79 0.43 1.69 -12.67
CA LEU A 79 -1.01 1.58 -12.90
C LEU A 79 -1.39 0.15 -13.30
N VAL A 80 -2.66 -0.20 -13.09
CA VAL A 80 -3.21 -1.46 -13.61
C VAL A 80 -3.20 -1.42 -15.14
N PRO A 81 -2.67 -2.44 -15.84
CA PRO A 81 -2.68 -2.47 -17.30
C PRO A 81 -4.09 -2.30 -17.87
N GLY A 82 -4.27 -1.30 -18.74
CA GLY A 82 -5.56 -0.98 -19.35
C GLY A 82 -6.48 -0.11 -18.49
N GLN A 83 -6.00 0.41 -17.35
CA GLN A 83 -6.72 1.38 -16.52
C GLN A 83 -5.84 2.59 -16.19
N ASP A 84 -6.34 3.80 -16.48
CA ASP A 84 -5.54 5.02 -16.36
C ASP A 84 -5.55 5.63 -14.95
N GLN A 85 -6.46 5.17 -14.07
CA GLN A 85 -6.66 5.74 -12.73
C GLN A 85 -6.30 4.79 -11.60
N GLN A 86 -6.42 3.47 -11.81
CA GLN A 86 -6.17 2.50 -10.76
C GLN A 86 -4.67 2.30 -10.53
N VAL A 87 -4.20 2.66 -9.34
CA VAL A 87 -2.81 2.47 -8.94
C VAL A 87 -2.61 1.07 -8.38
N MET A 88 -1.92 0.21 -9.13
CA MET A 88 -1.56 -1.14 -8.68
C MET A 88 -0.51 -1.09 -7.56
N PHE A 89 0.46 -0.18 -7.68
CA PHE A 89 1.54 -0.02 -6.70
C PHE A 89 2.07 1.41 -6.73
N SER A 90 2.32 1.97 -5.55
CA SER A 90 3.09 3.21 -5.42
C SER A 90 3.78 3.30 -4.06
N GLU A 91 4.85 4.08 -4.02
CA GLU A 91 5.60 4.38 -2.81
C GLU A 91 5.63 5.90 -2.60
N ALA A 92 5.47 6.32 -1.35
CA ALA A 92 5.69 7.69 -0.93
C ALA A 92 6.50 7.76 0.36
N ARG A 93 7.32 8.80 0.47
CA ARG A 93 7.99 9.19 1.69
C ARG A 93 7.22 10.35 2.30
N ILE A 94 6.44 10.11 3.34
CA ILE A 94 5.60 11.09 4.00
C ILE A 94 6.18 11.40 5.38
N ALA A 95 6.42 12.69 5.67
CA ALA A 95 7.04 13.15 6.92
C ALA A 95 8.36 12.44 7.29
N GLY A 96 9.08 11.91 6.30
CA GLY A 96 10.36 11.22 6.48
C GLY A 96 10.28 9.69 6.40
N ASP A 97 9.09 9.10 6.51
CA ASP A 97 8.86 7.65 6.54
C ASP A 97 8.30 7.11 5.23
N TRP A 98 8.71 5.89 4.87
CA TRP A 98 8.22 5.19 3.69
C TRP A 98 6.87 4.53 3.95
N MET A 99 5.97 4.65 2.97
CA MET A 99 4.70 3.92 2.93
C MET A 99 4.35 3.53 1.50
N MET A 100 3.65 2.40 1.39
CA MET A 100 2.99 1.99 0.16
C MET A 100 1.53 2.47 0.18
N ILE A 101 1.05 3.02 -0.93
CA ILE A 101 -0.36 3.41 -1.10
C ILE A 101 -0.84 2.82 -2.44
N SER A 102 -1.95 2.10 -2.45
CA SER A 102 -2.44 1.42 -3.66
C SER A 102 -3.97 1.24 -3.70
N ASP A 103 -4.48 0.90 -4.88
CA ASP A 103 -5.89 0.59 -5.13
C ASP A 103 -6.08 -0.92 -5.35
N GLY A 104 -6.83 -1.59 -4.47
CA GLY A 104 -7.16 -3.03 -4.55
C GLY A 104 -8.31 -3.38 -5.51
N GLY A 105 -8.92 -2.38 -6.16
CA GLY A 105 -10.05 -2.57 -7.06
C GLY A 105 -11.35 -2.97 -6.35
N ASP A 106 -12.30 -3.53 -7.12
CA ASP A 106 -13.67 -3.80 -6.68
C ASP A 106 -13.90 -5.24 -6.16
N VAL A 107 -12.83 -6.04 -6.06
CA VAL A 107 -12.93 -7.46 -5.67
C VAL A 107 -13.06 -7.68 -4.16
N HIS A 108 -12.87 -6.63 -3.35
CA HIS A 108 -12.86 -6.68 -1.89
C HIS A 108 -13.99 -5.84 -1.27
N ASP A 109 -14.60 -6.36 -0.20
CA ASP A 109 -15.72 -5.72 0.50
C ASP A 109 -15.30 -4.75 1.63
N PHE A 110 -14.01 -4.66 1.95
CA PHE A 110 -13.43 -3.76 2.96
C PHE A 110 -12.54 -2.73 2.29
N THR A 111 -12.41 -1.51 2.83
CA THR A 111 -11.52 -0.46 2.29
C THR A 111 -10.76 0.23 3.42
N PHE A 112 -9.56 0.77 3.12
CA PHE A 112 -8.88 1.65 4.06
C PHE A 112 -9.70 2.92 4.29
N THR A 113 -9.84 3.30 5.56
CA THR A 113 -10.41 4.58 5.96
C THR A 113 -9.53 5.22 7.01
N MET A 114 -9.29 6.52 6.85
CA MET A 114 -8.66 7.31 7.91
C MET A 114 -9.62 7.41 9.09
N LYS A 115 -9.22 6.88 10.25
CA LYS A 115 -9.95 7.18 11.47
C LYS A 115 -9.69 8.64 11.85
N LYS A 116 -10.72 9.47 11.85
CA LYS A 116 -10.64 10.82 12.43
C LYS A 116 -10.38 10.66 13.93
N ILE A 117 -9.19 11.04 14.38
CA ILE A 117 -8.88 11.13 15.81
C ILE A 117 -9.18 12.57 16.22
N GLU A 118 -10.17 12.75 17.08
CA GLU A 118 -10.40 14.02 17.75
C GLU A 118 -9.38 14.09 18.90
N ILE A 119 -8.36 14.92 18.71
CA ILE A 119 -7.36 15.20 19.76
C ILE A 119 -8.00 16.21 20.71
N ASP A 120 -8.98 15.76 21.47
CA ASP A 120 -9.51 16.50 22.62
C ASP A 120 -8.56 16.28 23.80
N GLN A 121 -7.43 17.00 23.79
CA GLN A 121 -6.53 17.32 24.92
C GLN A 121 -5.07 17.42 24.45
N PHE A 122 -4.68 18.62 24.03
CA PHE A 122 -3.49 19.30 24.51
C PHE A 122 -3.89 20.69 25.00
#